data_AF-A0A1I8CAZ1-F1
#
_entry.id   AF-A0A1I8CAZ1-F1
#
_cell.length_a   1.000
_cell.length_b   1.000
_cell.length_c   1.000
_cell.angle_alpha   90.00
_cell.angle_beta   90.00
_cell.angle_gamma   90.00
#
_symmetry.space_group_name_H-M   'P 1'
#
loop_
_entity.id
_entity.type
_entity.pdbx_description
1 polymer ?
#
loop_
_entity_poly.entity_id
_entity_poly.type
_entity_poly.pdbx_seq_one_letter_code
_entity_poly.pdbx_strand_id
1 'polypeptide(L)'
;MYPIQLGLTILFFSYGIVSVILIILTLLLLHKTRNDPDMKSSYFRLQFFLGIIDLLAYLNSNCTNRIPNYGLAHQFFEQLMDNKVDIRFFNALAYYCTYAQYIGVLCLCGNRFSSIISPFRHERVRLLL
;
A
#
# COMPACT_ATOMS: atom_id res chain seq x y z
N MET A 1 -17.10 -19.53 -18.45
CA MET A 1 -16.96 -18.33 -17.60
C MET A 1 -17.97 -17.30 -18.10
N TYR A 2 -18.90 -16.83 -17.25
CA TYR A 2 -19.94 -15.89 -17.68
C TYR A 2 -19.31 -14.54 -18.11
N PRO A 3 -19.86 -13.84 -19.12
CA PRO A 3 -19.26 -12.61 -19.66
C PRO A 3 -19.06 -11.51 -18.60
N ILE A 4 -19.93 -11.44 -17.59
CA ILE A 4 -19.81 -10.51 -16.45
C ILE A 4 -18.56 -10.81 -15.60
N GLN A 5 -18.26 -12.09 -15.38
CA GLN A 5 -17.14 -12.51 -14.56
C GLN A 5 -15.80 -12.20 -15.25
N LEU A 6 -15.73 -12.38 -16.57
CA LEU A 6 -14.58 -12.00 -17.39
C LEU A 6 -14.34 -10.49 -17.37
N GLY A 7 -15.39 -9.68 -17.49
CA GLY A 7 -15.30 -8.23 -17.44
C GLY A 7 -14.75 -7.72 -16.10
N LEU A 8 -15.22 -8.29 -14.98
CA LEU A 8 -14.72 -7.96 -13.65
C LEU A 8 -13.24 -8.34 -13.48
N THR A 9 -12.84 -9.53 -13.95
CA THR A 9 -11.42 -9.94 -13.94
C THR A 9 -10.55 -8.93 -14.67
N ILE A 10 -10.91 -8.57 -15.91
CA ILE A 10 -10.14 -7.61 -16.71
C ILE A 10 -10.04 -6.26 -15.99
N LEU A 11 -11.13 -5.77 -15.43
CA LEU A 11 -11.16 -4.49 -14.72
C LEU A 11 -10.26 -4.50 -13.47
N PHE A 12 -10.36 -5.54 -12.64
CA PHE A 12 -9.56 -5.63 -11.41
C PHE A 12 -8.07 -5.78 -11.70
N PHE A 13 -7.69 -6.58 -12.69
CA PHE A 13 -6.28 -6.76 -13.05
C PHE A 13 -5.70 -5.54 -13.78
N SER A 14 -6.44 -4.90 -14.69
CA SER A 14 -5.97 -3.70 -15.39
C SER A 14 -5.76 -2.51 -14.44
N TYR A 15 -6.75 -2.21 -13.59
CA TYR A 15 -6.61 -1.20 -12.54
C TYR A 15 -5.46 -1.55 -11.60
N GLY A 16 -5.39 -2.81 -11.17
CA GLY A 16 -4.40 -3.31 -10.25
C GLY A 16 -2.95 -3.16 -10.73
N ILE A 17 -2.67 -3.50 -11.98
CA ILE A 17 -1.35 -3.34 -12.59
C ILE A 17 -0.94 -1.86 -12.58
N VAL A 18 -1.84 -0.96 -13.00
CA VAL A 18 -1.56 0.48 -13.02
C VAL A 18 -1.28 1.00 -11.61
N SER A 19 -2.08 0.62 -10.62
CA SER A 19 -1.86 1.02 -9.23
C SER A 19 -0.51 0.56 -8.68
N VAL A 20 -0.10 -0.68 -8.94
CA VAL A 20 1.20 -1.20 -8.49
C VAL A 20 2.35 -0.42 -9.11
N ILE A 21 2.28 -0.15 -10.42
CA ILE A 21 3.30 0.64 -11.11
C ILE A 21 3.43 2.03 -10.47
N LEU A 22 2.31 2.71 -10.23
CA LEU A 22 2.32 4.04 -9.61
C LEU A 22 2.86 4.02 -8.18
N ILE A 23 2.52 3.01 -7.38
CA ILE A 23 3.04 2.87 -6.01
C ILE A 23 4.56 2.64 -6.05
N ILE A 24 5.05 1.73 -6.90
CA ILE A 24 6.49 1.47 -7.03
C ILE A 24 7.23 2.73 -7.47
N LEU A 25 6.74 3.43 -8.49
CA LEU A 25 7.33 4.69 -8.93
C LEU A 25 7.37 5.75 -7.82
N THR A 26 6.30 5.84 -7.03
CA THR A 26 6.23 6.76 -5.88
C THR A 26 7.27 6.40 -4.82
N LEU A 27 7.40 5.11 -4.48
CA LEU A 27 8.39 4.63 -3.50
C LEU A 27 9.82 4.88 -3.98
N LEU A 28 10.11 4.63 -5.27
CA LEU A 28 11.42 4.89 -5.87
C LEU A 28 11.75 6.38 -5.85
N LEU A 29 10.77 7.23 -6.19
CA LEU A 29 10.94 8.68 -6.17
C LEU A 29 11.22 9.18 -4.75
N LEU A 30 10.41 8.78 -3.77
CA LEU A 30 10.60 9.13 -2.35
C LEU A 30 11.93 8.62 -1.80
N HIS A 31 12.38 7.43 -2.23
CA HIS A 31 13.68 6.90 -1.84
C HIS A 31 14.82 7.73 -2.44
N LYS A 32 14.73 8.08 -3.72
CA LYS A 32 15.72 8.90 -4.42
C LYS A 32 15.81 10.31 -3.82
N THR A 33 14.69 10.91 -3.47
CA THR A 33 14.61 12.27 -2.92
C THR A 33 14.73 12.33 -1.40
N ARG A 34 15.01 11.20 -0.70
CA ARG A 34 15.07 11.16 0.77
C ARG A 34 16.07 12.14 1.41
N ASN A 35 17.12 12.50 0.66
CA ASN A 35 18.18 13.40 1.12
C ASN A 35 17.91 14.87 0.77
N ASP A 36 16.93 15.13 -0.09
CA ASP A 36 16.57 16.48 -0.52
C ASP A 36 16.00 17.26 0.69
N PRO A 37 16.58 18.43 1.04
CA PRO A 37 16.12 19.22 2.17
C PRO A 37 14.61 19.55 2.10
N ASP A 38 14.05 19.74 0.91
CA ASP A 38 12.63 20.05 0.73
C ASP A 38 11.71 18.85 1.01
N MET A 39 12.27 17.63 0.92
CA MET A 39 11.55 16.37 1.12
C MET A 39 11.81 15.74 2.50
N LYS A 40 12.46 16.45 3.43
CA LYS A 40 12.75 15.96 4.79
C LYS A 40 11.56 15.95 5.75
N SER A 41 10.41 16.48 5.34
CA SER A 41 9.19 16.52 6.15
C SER A 41 8.77 15.13 6.63
N SER A 42 8.18 15.08 7.83
CA SER A 42 7.56 13.88 8.39
C SER A 42 6.45 13.33 7.49
N TYR A 43 5.81 14.19 6.69
CA TYR A 43 4.84 13.81 5.67
C TYR A 43 5.40 12.78 4.68
N PHE A 44 6.56 13.04 4.07
CA PHE A 44 7.12 12.16 3.04
C PHE A 44 7.56 10.80 3.60
N ARG A 45 8.02 10.78 4.86
CA ARG A 45 8.34 9.53 5.56
C ARG A 45 7.09 8.70 5.81
N LEU A 46 6.01 9.32 6.30
CA LEU A 46 4.73 8.64 6.49
C LEU A 46 4.16 8.12 5.17
N GLN A 47 4.21 8.92 4.11
CA GLN A 47 3.78 8.53 2.77
C GLN A 47 4.58 7.33 2.23
N PHE A 48 5.89 7.27 2.49
CA PHE A 48 6.74 6.15 2.10
C PHE A 48 6.32 4.85 2.79
N PHE A 49 6.15 4.86 4.12
CA PHE A 49 5.70 3.67 4.85
C PHE A 49 4.29 3.25 4.48
N LEU A 50 3.38 4.20 4.28
CA LEU A 50 2.03 3.91 3.82
C LEU A 50 2.05 3.23 2.44
N GLY A 51 2.88 3.71 1.51
CA GLY A 51 3.04 3.09 0.19
C GLY A 51 3.59 1.65 0.24
N ILE A 52 4.49 1.34 1.20
CA ILE A 52 4.95 -0.04 1.43
C ILE A 52 3.80 -0.91 1.91
N ILE A 53 3.03 -0.42 2.89
CA ILE A 53 1.87 -1.15 3.43
C ILE A 53 0.83 -1.38 2.32
N ASP A 54 0.57 -0.38 1.47
CA ASP A 54 -0.33 -0.48 0.33
C ASP A 54 0.10 -1.55 -0.66
N LEU A 55 1.40 -1.61 -0.98
CA LEU A 55 1.94 -2.63 -1.87
C LEU A 55 1.81 -4.03 -1.27
N LEU A 56 2.14 -4.20 0.02
CA LEU A 56 2.01 -5.48 0.71
C LEU A 56 0.55 -5.94 0.80
N ALA A 57 -0.37 -5.03 1.16
CA ALA A 57 -1.80 -5.29 1.22
C ALA A 57 -2.32 -5.74 -0.15
N TYR A 58 -1.93 -5.03 -1.20
CA TYR A 58 -2.34 -5.34 -2.57
C TYR A 58 -1.82 -6.71 -3.01
N LEU A 59 -0.52 -6.99 -2.87
CA LEU A 59 0.07 -8.28 -3.25
C LEU A 59 -0.59 -9.43 -2.50
N ASN A 60 -0.75 -9.28 -1.17
CA ASN A 60 -1.34 -10.32 -0.35
C ASN A 60 -2.80 -10.59 -0.76
N SER A 61 -3.62 -9.55 -0.92
CA SER A 61 -5.03 -9.69 -1.35
C SER A 61 -5.17 -10.34 -2.74
N ASN A 62 -4.23 -10.06 -3.66
CA ASN A 62 -4.23 -10.73 -4.95
C ASN A 62 -3.87 -12.22 -4.82
N CYS A 63 -2.84 -12.55 -4.06
CA CYS A 63 -2.40 -13.93 -3.83
C CYS A 63 -3.43 -14.77 -3.07
N THR A 64 -4.05 -14.25 -2.02
CA THR A 64 -4.96 -15.05 -1.17
C THR A 64 -6.40 -15.07 -1.64
N ASN A 65 -6.91 -13.97 -2.18
CA ASN A 65 -8.32 -13.85 -2.52
C ASN A 65 -8.55 -13.89 -4.03
N ARG A 66 -7.89 -13.03 -4.79
CA ARG A 66 -8.27 -12.84 -6.21
C ARG A 66 -7.84 -14.01 -7.07
N ILE A 67 -6.55 -14.36 -7.07
CA ILE A 67 -6.02 -15.40 -7.96
C ILE A 67 -6.76 -16.75 -7.75
N PRO A 68 -6.95 -17.24 -6.50
CA PRO A 68 -7.76 -18.45 -6.26
C PRO A 68 -9.21 -18.34 -6.71
N ASN A 69 -9.90 -17.24 -6.36
CA ASN A 69 -11.33 -17.09 -6.64
C ASN A 69 -11.65 -16.90 -8.13
N TYR A 70 -10.68 -16.43 -8.93
CA TYR A 70 -10.81 -16.37 -10.39
C TYR A 70 -10.36 -17.65 -11.09
N GLY A 71 -9.97 -18.70 -10.35
CA GLY A 71 -9.51 -19.97 -10.90
C GLY A 71 -8.14 -19.89 -11.59
N LEU A 72 -7.36 -18.84 -11.31
CA LEU A 72 -6.01 -18.69 -11.83
C LEU A 72 -5.02 -19.48 -10.94
N ALA A 73 -3.97 -20.02 -11.55
CA ALA A 73 -2.89 -20.75 -10.85
C ALA A 73 -3.37 -21.91 -9.95
N HIS A 74 -4.40 -22.65 -10.37
CA HIS A 74 -5.01 -23.73 -9.56
C HIS A 74 -3.98 -24.76 -9.05
N GLN A 75 -3.08 -25.22 -9.93
CA GLN A 75 -2.02 -26.17 -9.59
C GLN A 75 -1.10 -25.68 -8.46
N PHE A 76 -0.82 -24.37 -8.41
CA PHE A 76 -0.01 -23.77 -7.34
C PHE A 76 -0.75 -23.79 -6.00
N PHE A 77 -2.05 -23.50 -6.00
CA PHE A 77 -2.86 -23.54 -4.78
C PHE A 77 -3.16 -24.97 -4.30
N GLU A 78 -3.30 -25.94 -5.21
CA GLU A 78 -3.36 -27.36 -4.87
C GLU A 78 -2.07 -27.81 -4.19
N GLN A 79 -0.89 -27.45 -4.74
CA GLN A 79 0.40 -27.76 -4.10
C GLN A 79 0.57 -27.10 -2.73
N LEU A 80 0.06 -25.88 -2.55
CA LEU A 80 0.05 -25.22 -1.23
C LEU A 80 -0.82 -25.98 -0.22
N MET A 81 -1.97 -26.50 -0.67
CA MET A 81 -2.87 -27.31 0.15
C MET A 81 -2.21 -28.65 0.52
N ASP A 82 -1.57 -29.32 -0.43
CA ASP A 82 -0.85 -30.58 -0.20
C ASP A 82 0.31 -30.42 0.79
N ASN A 83 0.99 -29.27 0.73
CA ASN A 83 2.07 -28.91 1.66
C ASN A 83 1.57 -28.37 3.02
N LYS A 84 0.25 -28.41 3.28
CA LYS A 84 -0.38 -27.95 4.53
C LYS A 84 -0.04 -26.51 4.91
N VAL A 85 0.11 -25.63 3.92
CA VAL A 85 0.39 -24.21 4.18
C VAL A 85 -0.82 -23.55 4.82
N ASP A 86 -0.63 -22.89 5.97
CA ASP A 86 -1.74 -22.25 6.69
C ASP A 86 -2.15 -20.92 6.05
N ILE A 87 -3.25 -20.96 5.30
CA ILE A 87 -3.84 -19.80 4.62
C ILE A 87 -4.33 -18.74 5.63
N ARG A 88 -4.62 -19.12 6.88
CA ARG A 88 -5.08 -18.18 7.92
C ARG A 88 -4.01 -17.15 8.25
N PHE A 89 -2.73 -17.52 8.17
CA PHE A 89 -1.64 -16.59 8.38
C PHE A 89 -1.65 -15.48 7.33
N PHE A 90 -1.79 -15.83 6.05
CA PHE A 90 -1.84 -14.85 4.97
C PHE A 90 -3.09 -13.96 5.06
N ASN A 91 -4.24 -14.53 5.45
CA ASN A 91 -5.44 -13.72 5.72
C ASN A 91 -5.26 -12.79 6.92
N ALA A 92 -4.66 -13.26 8.01
CA ALA A 92 -4.34 -12.40 9.16
C ALA A 92 -3.43 -11.24 8.73
N LEU A 93 -2.38 -11.52 7.96
CA LEU A 93 -1.50 -10.50 7.41
C LEU A 93 -2.27 -9.48 6.55
N ALA A 94 -3.26 -9.92 5.78
CA ALA A 94 -4.07 -9.01 4.96
C ALA A 94 -4.84 -8.03 5.84
N TYR A 95 -5.50 -8.53 6.88
CA TYR A 95 -6.22 -7.68 7.83
C TYR A 95 -5.28 -6.73 8.57
N TYR A 96 -4.11 -7.20 9.02
CA TYR A 96 -3.11 -6.34 9.65
C TYR A 96 -2.66 -5.21 8.73
N CYS A 97 -2.39 -5.51 7.45
CA CYS A 97 -2.05 -4.47 6.47
C CYS A 97 -3.20 -3.47 6.29
N THR A 98 -4.45 -3.93 6.20
CA THR A 98 -5.61 -3.03 6.10
C THR A 98 -5.76 -2.11 7.30
N TYR A 99 -5.61 -2.63 8.53
CA TYR A 99 -5.63 -1.77 9.71
C TYR A 99 -4.45 -0.78 9.72
N ALA A 100 -3.27 -1.22 9.32
CA ALA A 100 -2.10 -0.36 9.20
C ALA A 100 -2.29 0.75 8.17
N GLN A 101 -3.01 0.49 7.06
CA GLN A 101 -3.40 1.53 6.09
C GLN A 101 -4.30 2.57 6.73
N TYR A 102 -5.35 2.16 7.44
CA TYR A 102 -6.27 3.08 8.09
C TYR A 102 -5.56 3.96 9.14
N ILE A 103 -4.72 3.35 9.97
CA ILE A 103 -3.91 4.09 10.94
C ILE A 103 -2.95 5.04 10.22
N GLY A 104 -2.27 4.58 9.17
CA GLY A 104 -1.35 5.42 8.40
C GLY A 104 -2.02 6.63 7.74
N VAL A 105 -3.23 6.46 7.20
CA VAL A 105 -4.04 7.55 6.64
C VAL A 105 -4.43 8.54 7.75
N LEU A 106 -4.84 8.06 8.92
CA LEU A 106 -5.14 8.95 10.06
C LEU A 106 -3.91 9.75 10.48
N CYS A 107 -2.73 9.11 10.58
CA CYS A 107 -1.48 9.78 10.89
C CYS A 107 -1.12 10.83 9.83
N LEU A 108 -1.33 10.54 8.55
CA LEU A 108 -1.05 11.47 7.46
C LEU A 108 -2.00 12.67 7.45
N CYS A 109 -3.29 12.44 7.70
CA CYS A 109 -4.28 13.51 7.88
C CYS A 109 -3.95 14.37 9.11
N GLY A 110 -3.61 13.74 10.25
CA GLY A 110 -3.18 14.44 11.45
C GLY A 110 -1.91 15.27 11.23
N ASN A 111 -0.93 14.75 10.50
CA ASN A 111 0.29 15.47 10.13
C ASN A 111 -0.03 16.73 9.31
N ARG A 112 -0.85 16.60 8.26
CA ARG A 112 -1.29 17.75 7.44
C ARG A 112 -2.08 18.77 8.26
N PHE A 113 -3.03 18.31 9.08
CA PHE A 113 -3.85 19.16 9.93
C PHE A 113 -2.99 19.95 10.94
N SER A 114 -2.03 19.29 11.57
CA SER A 114 -1.09 19.93 12.51
C SER A 114 -0.23 20.99 11.83
N SER A 115 0.19 20.77 10.59
CA SER A 115 0.97 21.73 9.81
C SER A 115 0.16 22.98 9.44
N ILE A 116 -1.16 22.85 9.27
CA ILE A 116 -2.06 23.98 8.95
C ILE A 116 -2.37 24.79 10.20
N ILE A 117 -2.63 24.14 11.34
CA ILE A 117 -3.03 24.80 12.58
C ILE A 117 -1.86 25.43 13.33
N SER A 118 -0.66 24.86 13.23
CA SER A 118 0.52 25.35 13.93
C SER A 118 1.63 25.84 12.98
N PRO A 119 1.38 26.85 12.13
CA PRO A 119 2.43 27.42 11.27
C PRO A 119 3.52 28.13 12.08
N PHE A 120 3.16 28.68 13.26
CA PHE A 120 4.02 29.51 14.12
C PHE A 120 5.22 28.79 14.77
N ARG A 121 5.32 27.47 14.65
CA ARG A 121 6.49 26.71 15.12
C ARG A 121 7.57 26.53 14.05
N HIS A 122 7.25 26.70 12.77
CA HIS A 122 8.20 26.53 11.66
C HIS A 122 8.91 27.83 11.25
N GLU A 123 8.30 29.00 11.44
CA GLU A 123 8.97 30.29 11.16
C GLU A 123 10.08 30.62 12.16
N ARG A 124 9.97 30.17 13.41
CA ARG A 124 10.94 30.55 14.47
C ARG A 124 12.34 29.96 14.28
N VAL A 125 12.49 28.92 13.46
CA VAL A 125 13.80 28.32 13.14
C VAL A 125 14.48 29.03 11.97
N ARG A 126 13.71 29.67 11.07
CA ARG A 126 14.26 30.35 9.88
C ARG A 126 14.73 31.79 10.15
N LEU A 127 14.35 32.37 11.28
CA LEU A 127 14.79 33.71 11.71
C LEU A 127 16.04 33.68 12.61
N LEU A 128 16.58 32.49 12.91
CA LEU A 128 17.76 32.29 13.78
C LEU A 128 18.93 31.59 13.07
N LEU A 129 18.86 31.42 11.75
CA LEU A 129 19.93 30.98 10.85
C LEU A 129 20.10 32.02 9.74
#